data_AF-A0A399I049-F1
#
_entry.id   AF-A0A399I049-F1
#
_cell.length_a   1.000
_cell.length_b   1.000
_cell.length_c   1.000
_cell.angle_alpha   90.00
_cell.angle_beta   90.00
_cell.angle_gamma   90.00
#
_symmetry.space_group_name_H-M   'P 1'
#
loop_
_entity.id
_entity.type
_entity.pdbx_description
1 polymer ?
#
loop_
_entity_poly.entity_id
_entity_poly.type
_entity_poly.pdbx_seq_one_letter_code
_entity_poly.pdbx_strand_id
1 'polypeptide(L)'
;MIDTVILNVSPVAAAYAATDVSRKDRLRVARCEMPLAAADQVNLLLFLSYDQDEQICSEAIKSLRQIPESVAVEIADSSETSAKVIELLARLFHDNQDLATRLVVHPRIDMQTMFFLAQKGVAGAAAALKEMEPEDEAELEEVETEEVETEGEEEPEPEDEEFQSKYQMAQSMGVSEKIKMALTGDKEWRSILVKDPNKLVCGSVIKNPRISDGEILNLVKAGVQSDEIMRLICANKEWTKNYQIRKALAENNKTPLPNALRYISTLTEKDLATLAKSKNVSNVISTQARRILLQVQKHR
;
A
#
# COMPACT_ATOMS: atom_id res chain seq x y z
N MET A 1 9.07 -6.52 -1.43
CA MET A 1 9.43 -7.34 -0.25
C MET A 1 8.45 -8.50 -0.24
N ILE A 2 8.94 -9.73 -0.07
CA ILE A 2 8.06 -10.90 0.07
C ILE A 2 7.55 -10.83 1.51
N ASP A 3 6.25 -10.59 1.70
CA ASP A 3 5.64 -10.63 3.03
C ASP A 3 5.84 -12.04 3.59
N THR A 4 6.61 -12.14 4.66
CA THR A 4 6.87 -13.42 5.32
C THR A 4 5.68 -13.70 6.24
N VAL A 5 4.80 -14.60 5.81
CA VAL A 5 3.64 -15.02 6.60
C VAL A 5 4.09 -16.08 7.62
N ILE A 6 3.92 -15.78 8.90
CA ILE A 6 4.19 -16.73 9.99
C ILE A 6 2.86 -17.39 10.37
N LEU A 7 2.74 -18.69 10.12
CA LEU A 7 1.57 -19.49 10.50
C LEU A 7 1.92 -20.33 11.74
N ASN A 8 1.02 -20.31 12.73
CA ASN A 8 1.13 -21.20 13.89
C ASN A 8 0.51 -22.55 13.52
N VAL A 9 1.36 -23.54 13.25
CA VAL A 9 0.94 -24.90 12.89
C VAL A 9 1.56 -25.92 13.84
N SER A 10 0.85 -27.01 14.09
CA SER A 10 1.41 -28.13 14.86
C SER A 10 2.59 -28.78 14.13
N PRO A 11 3.47 -29.53 14.84
CA PRO A 11 4.58 -30.24 14.22
C PRO A 11 4.13 -31.24 13.13
N VAL A 12 2.93 -31.81 13.28
CA VAL A 12 2.36 -32.75 12.29
C VAL A 12 1.95 -32.01 11.03
N ALA A 13 1.35 -30.82 11.16
CA ALA A 13 0.98 -29.98 10.03
C ALA A 13 2.20 -29.37 9.33
N ALA A 14 3.23 -28.96 10.08
CA ALA A 14 4.48 -28.44 9.52
C ALA A 14 5.17 -29.44 8.58
N ALA A 15 5.07 -30.74 8.85
CA ALA A 15 5.60 -31.78 7.99
C ALA A 15 4.97 -31.79 6.58
N TYR A 16 3.74 -31.29 6.42
CA TYR A 16 3.06 -31.18 5.12
C TYR A 16 3.31 -29.85 4.39
N ALA A 17 3.87 -28.85 5.08
CA ALA A 17 4.28 -27.57 4.50
C ALA A 17 5.76 -27.54 4.08
N ALA A 18 6.50 -28.61 4.35
CA ALA A 18 7.92 -28.73 4.01
C ALA A 18 8.14 -28.82 2.49
N THR A 19 9.32 -28.40 2.04
CA THR A 19 9.66 -28.32 0.60
C THR A 19 9.87 -29.68 -0.07
N ASP A 20 10.00 -30.75 0.72
CA ASP A 20 10.25 -32.13 0.29
C ASP A 20 8.96 -32.98 0.18
N VAL A 21 7.79 -32.39 0.46
CA VAL A 21 6.51 -33.10 0.40
C VAL A 21 6.12 -33.43 -1.03
N SER A 22 5.69 -34.67 -1.26
CA SER A 22 5.28 -35.11 -2.59
C SER A 22 4.07 -34.31 -3.09
N ARG A 23 4.01 -34.06 -4.41
CA ARG A 23 2.84 -33.43 -5.05
C ARG A 23 1.53 -34.14 -4.68
N LYS A 24 1.57 -35.48 -4.59
CA LYS A 24 0.41 -36.30 -4.25
C LYS A 24 -0.10 -35.99 -2.84
N ASP A 25 0.79 -35.87 -1.87
CA ASP A 25 0.40 -35.59 -0.48
C ASP A 25 -0.08 -34.15 -0.31
N ARG A 26 0.53 -33.18 -1.00
CA ARG A 26 0.04 -31.80 -1.03
C ARG A 26 -1.37 -31.69 -1.60
N LEU A 27 -1.69 -32.46 -2.64
CA LEU A 27 -3.04 -32.51 -3.22
C LEU A 27 -4.06 -33.13 -2.24
N ARG A 28 -3.66 -34.14 -1.46
CA ARG A 28 -4.51 -34.73 -0.41
C ARG A 28 -4.82 -33.72 0.69
N VAL A 29 -3.84 -32.91 1.10
CA VAL A 29 -4.05 -31.81 2.05
C VAL A 29 -5.01 -30.77 1.48
N ALA A 30 -4.81 -30.35 0.23
CA ALA A 30 -5.70 -29.39 -0.45
C ALA A 30 -7.16 -29.87 -0.53
N ARG A 31 -7.38 -31.18 -0.55
CA ARG A 31 -8.70 -31.83 -0.60
C ARG A 31 -9.25 -32.22 0.77
N CYS A 32 -8.60 -31.84 1.86
CA CYS A 32 -9.05 -32.17 3.22
C CYS A 32 -9.05 -33.69 3.52
N GLU A 33 -8.21 -34.49 2.84
CA GLU A 33 -8.17 -35.95 2.98
C GLU A 33 -7.19 -36.43 4.08
N MET A 34 -6.78 -35.53 4.97
CA MET A 34 -5.78 -35.78 6.01
C MET A 34 -6.40 -35.64 7.40
N PRO A 35 -6.05 -36.51 8.37
CA PRO A 35 -6.57 -36.45 9.72
C PRO A 35 -5.84 -35.36 10.53
N LEU A 36 -6.09 -34.11 10.21
CA LEU A 36 -5.53 -32.95 10.89
C LEU A 36 -6.59 -32.25 11.73
N ALA A 37 -6.15 -31.51 12.75
CA ALA A 37 -7.03 -30.62 13.49
C ALA A 37 -7.55 -29.50 12.58
N ALA A 38 -8.75 -29.00 12.87
CA ALA A 38 -9.39 -27.93 12.11
C ALA A 38 -8.48 -26.72 11.87
N ALA A 39 -7.81 -26.23 12.92
CA ALA A 39 -6.91 -25.08 12.84
C ALA A 39 -5.71 -25.34 11.91
N ASP A 40 -5.07 -26.50 12.04
CA ASP A 40 -3.95 -26.92 11.18
C ASP A 40 -4.37 -27.05 9.72
N GLN A 41 -5.56 -27.61 9.50
CA GLN A 41 -6.13 -27.77 8.17
C GLN A 41 -6.34 -26.42 7.48
N VAL A 42 -6.95 -25.44 8.16
CA VAL A 42 -7.15 -24.10 7.59
C VAL A 42 -5.83 -23.39 7.33
N ASN A 43 -4.85 -23.51 8.22
CA ASN A 43 -3.51 -22.95 8.01
C ASN A 43 -2.82 -23.54 6.77
N LEU A 44 -2.89 -24.86 6.58
CA LEU A 44 -2.29 -25.52 5.42
C LEU A 44 -3.03 -25.19 4.13
N LEU A 45 -4.36 -25.10 4.15
CA LEU A 45 -5.13 -24.68 3.00
C LEU A 45 -4.81 -23.23 2.61
N LEU A 46 -4.66 -22.34 3.59
CA LEU A 46 -4.20 -20.97 3.37
C LEU A 46 -2.79 -20.95 2.75
N PHE A 47 -1.86 -21.76 3.25
CA PHE A 47 -0.52 -21.89 2.67
C PHE A 47 -0.57 -22.39 1.22
N LEU A 48 -1.33 -23.45 0.95
CA LEU A 48 -1.47 -24.05 -0.38
C LEU A 48 -2.23 -23.15 -1.37
N SER A 49 -3.00 -22.17 -0.89
CA SER A 49 -3.64 -21.17 -1.76
C SER A 49 -2.64 -20.27 -2.49
N TYR A 50 -1.39 -20.19 -2.03
CA TYR A 50 -0.31 -19.44 -2.67
C TYR A 50 0.70 -20.34 -3.40
N ASP A 51 0.36 -21.61 -3.60
CA ASP A 51 1.28 -22.56 -4.21
C ASP A 51 1.51 -22.32 -5.71
N GLN A 52 2.67 -22.74 -6.22
CA GLN A 52 3.01 -22.62 -7.63
C GLN A 52 2.22 -23.60 -8.53
N ASP A 53 1.78 -24.74 -7.98
CA ASP A 53 0.94 -25.70 -8.70
C ASP A 53 -0.52 -25.23 -8.74
N GLU A 54 -0.97 -24.82 -9.93
CA GLU A 54 -2.31 -24.28 -10.18
C GLU A 54 -3.43 -25.24 -9.73
N GLN A 55 -3.22 -26.55 -9.90
CA GLN A 55 -4.22 -27.54 -9.48
C GLN A 55 -4.35 -27.55 -7.96
N ILE A 56 -3.23 -27.50 -7.23
CA ILE A 56 -3.23 -27.55 -5.77
C ILE A 56 -3.79 -26.26 -5.19
N CYS A 57 -3.42 -25.11 -5.77
CA CYS A 57 -3.99 -23.81 -5.42
C CYS A 57 -5.52 -23.80 -5.58
N SER A 58 -6.02 -24.24 -6.74
CA SER A 58 -7.46 -24.25 -7.02
C SER A 58 -8.25 -25.14 -6.06
N GLU A 59 -7.74 -26.33 -5.75
CA GLU A 59 -8.36 -27.26 -4.81
C GLU A 59 -8.34 -26.72 -3.38
N ALA A 60 -7.24 -26.09 -2.96
CA ALA A 60 -7.13 -25.48 -1.64
C ALA A 60 -8.15 -24.34 -1.46
N ILE A 61 -8.28 -23.44 -2.43
CA ILE A 61 -9.26 -22.35 -2.40
C ILE A 61 -10.69 -22.90 -2.37
N LYS A 62 -10.97 -23.95 -3.15
CA LYS A 62 -12.27 -24.61 -3.16
C LYS A 62 -12.61 -25.18 -1.78
N SER A 63 -11.67 -25.87 -1.15
CA SER A 63 -11.84 -26.42 0.19
C SER A 63 -12.02 -25.33 1.26
N LEU A 64 -11.29 -24.22 1.17
CA LEU A 64 -11.47 -23.07 2.07
C LEU A 64 -12.90 -22.52 2.03
N ARG A 65 -13.50 -22.41 0.85
CA ARG A 65 -14.89 -21.93 0.68
C ARG A 65 -15.93 -22.91 1.20
N GLN A 66 -15.56 -24.18 1.37
CA GLN A 66 -16.44 -25.25 1.84
C GLN A 66 -16.24 -25.59 3.31
N ILE A 67 -15.45 -24.79 4.05
CA ILE A 67 -15.27 -24.98 5.49
C ILE A 67 -16.64 -24.88 6.18
N PRO A 68 -17.02 -25.88 7.01
CA PRO A 68 -18.24 -25.80 7.80
C PRO A 68 -18.19 -24.63 8.78
N GLU A 69 -19.32 -23.96 8.96
CA GLU A 69 -19.44 -22.84 9.90
C GLU A 69 -19.05 -23.22 11.33
N SER A 70 -19.40 -24.43 11.78
CA SER A 70 -19.02 -24.95 13.09
C SER A 70 -17.51 -24.96 13.32
N VAL A 71 -16.75 -25.26 12.26
CA VAL A 71 -15.29 -25.28 12.27
C VAL A 71 -14.74 -23.84 12.28
N ALA A 72 -15.36 -22.94 11.53
CA ALA A 72 -14.97 -21.54 11.50
C ALA A 72 -15.14 -20.85 12.86
N VAL A 73 -16.24 -21.15 13.58
CA VAL A 73 -16.48 -20.67 14.95
C VAL A 73 -15.43 -21.20 15.93
N GLU A 74 -15.11 -22.50 15.89
CA GLU A 74 -14.07 -23.10 16.74
C GLU A 74 -12.70 -22.42 16.56
N ILE A 75 -12.35 -22.09 15.31
CA ILE A 75 -11.10 -21.40 15.00
C ILE A 75 -11.14 -19.94 15.45
N ALA A 76 -12.27 -19.26 15.29
CA ALA A 76 -12.45 -17.88 15.73
C ALA A 76 -12.41 -17.73 17.26
N ASP A 77 -12.85 -18.74 18.02
CA ASP A 77 -12.78 -18.70 19.49
C ASP A 77 -11.36 -18.97 20.02
N SER A 78 -10.47 -19.54 19.20
CA SER A 78 -9.10 -19.83 19.59
C SER A 78 -8.20 -18.58 19.53
N SER A 79 -7.75 -18.12 20.69
CA SER A 79 -6.82 -16.98 20.81
C SER A 79 -5.44 -17.20 20.16
N GLU A 80 -5.11 -18.46 19.84
CA GLU A 80 -3.87 -18.85 19.17
C GLU A 80 -3.93 -18.69 17.64
N THR A 81 -5.10 -18.41 17.09
CA THR A 81 -5.33 -18.20 15.66
C THR A 81 -4.49 -17.03 15.13
N SER A 82 -3.96 -17.18 13.91
CA SER A 82 -3.12 -16.16 13.28
C SER A 82 -3.96 -15.05 12.64
N ALA A 83 -3.42 -13.82 12.57
CA ALA A 83 -4.09 -12.68 11.94
C ALA A 83 -4.54 -12.96 10.50
N LYS A 84 -3.74 -13.72 9.73
CA LYS A 84 -4.07 -14.06 8.34
C LYS A 84 -5.23 -15.05 8.23
N VAL A 85 -5.39 -15.95 9.20
CA VAL A 85 -6.56 -16.84 9.26
C VAL A 85 -7.80 -16.06 9.66
N ILE A 86 -7.69 -15.10 10.58
CA ILE A 86 -8.79 -14.20 10.95
C ILE A 86 -9.25 -13.38 9.73
N GLU A 87 -8.33 -12.80 8.97
CA GLU A 87 -8.62 -12.10 7.70
C GLU A 87 -9.34 -13.03 6.71
N LEU A 88 -8.89 -14.28 6.58
CA LEU A 88 -9.52 -15.27 5.71
C LEU A 88 -10.95 -15.59 6.15
N LEU A 89 -11.17 -15.84 7.44
CA LEU A 89 -12.50 -16.13 7.99
C LEU A 89 -13.45 -14.94 7.82
N ALA A 90 -12.95 -13.72 8.09
CA ALA A 90 -13.72 -12.50 7.87
C ALA A 90 -14.17 -12.37 6.41
N ARG A 91 -13.29 -12.68 5.45
CA ARG A 91 -13.62 -12.60 4.02
C ARG A 91 -14.58 -13.68 3.55
N LEU A 92 -14.53 -14.88 4.14
CA LEU A 92 -15.36 -16.00 3.73
C LEU A 92 -16.73 -16.01 4.40
N PHE A 93 -16.84 -15.46 5.62
CA PHE A 93 -18.03 -15.57 6.45
C PHE A 93 -18.54 -14.22 6.98
N HIS A 94 -18.29 -13.11 6.29
CA HIS A 94 -18.81 -11.80 6.72
C HIS A 94 -20.35 -11.75 6.78
N ASP A 95 -21.03 -12.56 5.98
CA ASP A 95 -22.50 -12.65 5.98
C ASP A 95 -23.06 -13.26 7.26
N ASN A 96 -22.24 -14.06 7.95
CA ASN A 96 -22.62 -14.64 9.23
C ASN A 96 -22.27 -13.67 10.37
N GLN A 97 -23.27 -12.92 10.83
CA GLN A 97 -23.14 -11.92 11.89
C GLN A 97 -22.63 -12.53 13.20
N ASP A 98 -23.02 -13.76 13.52
CA ASP A 98 -22.58 -14.43 14.74
C ASP A 98 -21.07 -14.71 14.71
N LEU A 99 -20.54 -15.19 13.59
CA LEU A 99 -19.10 -15.39 13.45
C LEU A 99 -18.35 -14.06 13.33
N ALA A 100 -18.89 -13.12 12.56
CA ALA A 100 -18.26 -11.83 12.30
C ALA A 100 -18.08 -11.01 13.60
N THR A 101 -19.09 -10.97 14.47
CA THR A 101 -19.01 -10.30 15.79
C THR A 101 -17.96 -10.94 16.71
N ARG A 102 -17.77 -12.26 16.65
CA ARG A 102 -16.67 -12.95 17.37
C ARG A 102 -15.30 -12.55 16.84
N LEU A 103 -15.15 -12.40 15.53
CA LEU A 103 -13.88 -11.97 14.93
C LEU A 103 -13.52 -10.54 15.35
N VAL A 104 -14.51 -9.64 15.46
CA VAL A 104 -14.29 -8.23 15.88
C VAL A 104 -13.60 -8.14 17.24
N VAL A 105 -13.99 -8.99 18.20
CA VAL A 105 -13.43 -8.99 19.56
C VAL A 105 -12.15 -9.82 19.68
N HIS A 106 -11.67 -10.41 18.59
CA HIS A 106 -10.53 -11.32 18.63
C HIS A 106 -9.22 -10.56 18.91
N PRO A 107 -8.36 -11.01 19.86
CA PRO A 107 -7.16 -10.28 20.29
C PRO A 107 -6.09 -10.08 19.21
N ARG A 108 -6.19 -10.80 18.10
CA ARG A 108 -5.24 -10.75 16.97
C ARG A 108 -5.85 -10.23 15.67
N ILE A 109 -7.04 -9.63 15.74
CA ILE A 109 -7.60 -8.95 14.58
C ILE A 109 -6.68 -7.79 14.18
N ASP A 110 -6.43 -7.63 12.88
CA ASP A 110 -5.70 -6.48 12.37
C ASP A 110 -6.65 -5.36 11.95
N MET A 111 -6.12 -4.13 11.87
CA MET A 111 -6.91 -2.95 11.51
C MET A 111 -7.56 -3.09 10.12
N GLN A 112 -6.91 -3.80 9.19
CA GLN A 112 -7.44 -4.00 7.83
C GLN A 112 -8.68 -4.91 7.82
N THR A 113 -8.66 -5.97 8.62
CA THR A 113 -9.76 -6.92 8.78
C THR A 113 -10.89 -6.27 9.55
N MET A 114 -10.58 -5.50 10.60
CA MET A 114 -11.58 -4.74 11.35
C MET A 114 -12.28 -3.70 10.47
N PHE A 115 -11.53 -2.97 9.64
CA PHE A 115 -12.09 -2.05 8.66
C PHE A 115 -12.99 -2.77 7.65
N PHE A 116 -12.57 -3.94 7.14
CA PHE A 116 -13.39 -4.75 6.24
C PHE A 116 -14.72 -5.18 6.87
N LEU A 117 -14.69 -5.64 8.14
CA LEU A 117 -15.91 -6.01 8.87
C LEU A 117 -16.81 -4.80 9.12
N ALA A 118 -16.24 -3.63 9.43
CA ALA A 118 -16.99 -2.39 9.59
C ALA A 118 -17.66 -1.95 8.27
N GLN A 119 -16.95 -2.05 7.14
CA GLN A 119 -17.51 -1.77 5.82
C GLN A 119 -18.67 -2.72 5.46
N LYS A 120 -18.63 -3.96 5.95
CA LYS A 120 -19.69 -4.95 5.77
C LYS A 120 -20.87 -4.80 6.76
N GLY A 121 -20.85 -3.77 7.60
CA GLY A 121 -21.93 -3.49 8.55
C GLY A 121 -21.98 -4.46 9.73
N VAL A 122 -20.86 -5.11 10.06
CA VAL A 122 -20.80 -6.05 11.19
C VAL A 122 -20.91 -5.27 12.51
N ALA A 123 -21.84 -5.69 13.36
CA ALA A 123 -22.08 -5.06 14.64
C ALA A 123 -20.80 -5.01 15.51
N GLY A 124 -20.54 -3.85 16.11
CA GLY A 124 -19.37 -3.62 16.97
C GLY A 124 -18.05 -3.37 16.23
N ALA A 125 -17.93 -3.68 14.93
CA ALA A 125 -16.70 -3.48 14.18
C ALA A 125 -16.32 -2.00 14.04
N ALA A 126 -17.30 -1.12 13.78
CA ALA A 126 -17.09 0.32 13.68
C ALA A 126 -16.73 0.97 15.02
N ALA A 127 -17.29 0.46 16.13
CA ALA A 127 -16.96 0.93 17.48
C ALA A 127 -15.54 0.51 17.87
N ALA A 128 -15.20 -0.77 17.67
CA ALA A 128 -13.87 -1.29 17.94
C ALA A 128 -12.79 -0.60 17.09
N LEU A 129 -13.10 -0.21 15.85
CA LEU A 129 -12.16 0.49 14.98
C LEU A 129 -11.79 1.87 15.55
N LYS A 130 -12.76 2.61 16.09
CA LYS A 130 -12.52 3.90 16.76
C LYS A 130 -11.67 3.75 18.01
N GLU A 131 -11.81 2.63 18.74
CA GLU A 131 -10.99 2.33 19.93
C GLU A 131 -9.55 1.89 19.58
N MET A 132 -9.33 1.34 18.39
CA MET A 132 -8.00 0.96 17.89
C MET A 132 -7.20 2.13 17.28
N GLU A 133 -7.84 3.28 17.05
CA GLU A 133 -7.16 4.49 16.59
C GLU A 133 -6.35 5.10 17.75
N PRO A 134 -5.03 5.30 17.59
CA PRO A 134 -4.21 5.87 18.66
C PRO A 134 -4.64 7.30 19.00
N GLU A 135 -4.78 7.59 20.29
CA GLU A 135 -5.32 8.81 20.92
C GLU A 135 -4.63 10.15 20.53
N ASP A 136 -3.63 10.18 19.65
CA ASP A 136 -2.83 11.38 19.34
C ASP A 136 -3.38 12.28 18.20
N GLU A 137 -4.56 11.98 17.64
CA GLU A 137 -5.22 12.82 16.61
C GLU A 137 -6.60 13.35 17.05
N ALA A 138 -6.86 13.45 18.36
CA ALA A 138 -8.08 14.00 18.93
C ALA A 138 -8.19 15.53 18.74
N GLU A 139 -8.54 15.98 17.54
CA GLU A 139 -9.22 17.28 17.33
C GLU A 139 -9.83 17.36 15.93
N LEU A 140 -10.96 16.67 15.69
CA LEU A 140 -12.00 17.13 14.75
C LEU A 140 -13.35 16.59 15.22
N GLU A 141 -14.18 17.52 15.72
CA GLU A 141 -15.51 17.30 16.25
C GLU A 141 -16.51 16.76 15.21
N GLU A 142 -17.36 15.87 15.74
CA GLU A 142 -18.73 15.50 15.40
C GLU A 142 -19.37 16.04 14.10
N VAL A 143 -19.81 15.10 13.26
CA VAL A 143 -21.07 15.25 12.53
C VAL A 143 -21.88 13.98 12.76
N GLU A 144 -22.83 14.06 13.69
CA GLU A 144 -24.01 13.20 13.72
C GLU A 144 -24.75 13.33 12.39
N THR A 145 -25.08 12.21 11.75
CA THR A 145 -26.30 12.11 10.95
C THR A 145 -26.87 10.70 11.09
N GLU A 146 -27.85 10.65 12.00
CA GLU A 146 -29.11 9.89 11.98
C GLU A 146 -29.20 8.58 11.18
N GLU A 147 -29.58 7.56 11.94
CA GLU A 147 -30.17 6.29 11.50
C GLU A 147 -31.37 6.50 10.57
N VAL A 148 -31.45 5.71 9.50
CA VAL A 148 -32.73 5.23 8.95
C VAL A 148 -32.58 3.76 8.59
N GLU A 149 -33.15 2.90 9.43
CA GLU A 149 -33.53 1.54 9.08
C GLU A 149 -34.76 1.59 8.15
N THR A 150 -34.79 0.81 7.07
CA THR A 150 -35.66 -0.38 6.94
C THR A 150 -35.60 -0.99 5.53
N GLU A 151 -35.74 -2.31 5.54
CA GLU A 151 -35.56 -3.30 4.50
C GLU A 151 -36.55 -3.20 3.32
N GLY A 152 -36.12 -3.73 2.17
CA GLY A 152 -36.97 -4.06 1.03
C GLY A 152 -36.12 -4.48 -0.17
N GLU A 153 -36.02 -5.79 -0.37
CA GLU A 153 -35.42 -6.44 -1.55
C GLU A 153 -35.94 -5.85 -2.86
N GLU A 154 -35.03 -5.49 -3.77
CA GLU A 154 -35.16 -5.70 -5.22
C GLU A 154 -33.85 -5.27 -5.90
N GLU A 155 -33.18 -6.21 -6.59
CA GLU A 155 -32.16 -5.85 -7.57
C GLU A 155 -32.81 -4.97 -8.65
N PRO A 156 -32.14 -3.86 -9.00
CA PRO A 156 -31.64 -3.81 -10.37
C PRO A 156 -30.22 -3.21 -10.45
N GLU A 157 -29.35 -3.88 -11.21
CA GLU A 157 -28.21 -3.21 -11.85
C GLU A 157 -28.73 -2.16 -12.88
N PRO A 158 -27.84 -1.34 -13.44
CA PRO A 158 -27.08 -0.26 -12.83
C PRO A 158 -27.50 1.07 -13.49
N GLU A 159 -27.13 2.21 -12.93
CA GLU A 159 -26.74 3.46 -13.63
C GLU A 159 -26.89 4.66 -12.69
N ASP A 160 -25.84 5.49 -12.68
CA ASP A 160 -25.78 6.86 -12.19
C ASP A 160 -25.56 7.12 -10.68
N GLU A 161 -24.57 6.45 -10.08
CA GLU A 161 -23.79 7.11 -9.01
C GLU A 161 -22.79 8.05 -9.67
N GLU A 162 -23.15 9.33 -9.63
CA GLU A 162 -22.42 10.52 -10.08
C GLU A 162 -20.91 10.33 -10.24
N PHE A 163 -20.38 10.73 -11.42
CA PHE A 163 -18.95 10.85 -11.66
C PHE A 163 -18.28 11.75 -10.61
N GLN A 164 -17.95 11.21 -9.44
CA GLN A 164 -17.04 11.86 -8.53
C GLN A 164 -15.73 12.02 -9.31
N SER A 165 -15.31 13.27 -9.47
CA SER A 165 -14.01 13.54 -10.06
C SER A 165 -12.98 12.74 -9.26
N LYS A 166 -11.98 12.12 -9.90
CA LYS A 166 -10.92 11.39 -9.19
C LYS A 166 -10.27 12.22 -8.07
N TYR A 167 -10.35 13.54 -8.18
CA TYR A 167 -9.97 14.48 -7.13
C TYR A 167 -10.89 14.42 -5.89
N GLN A 168 -12.21 14.41 -6.08
CA GLN A 168 -13.20 14.25 -5.01
C GLN A 168 -13.07 12.87 -4.36
N MET A 169 -12.89 11.82 -5.17
CA MET A 169 -12.66 10.48 -4.65
C MET A 169 -11.34 10.40 -3.86
N ALA A 170 -10.29 11.08 -4.33
CA ALA A 170 -9.06 11.20 -3.54
C ALA A 170 -9.26 11.99 -2.24
N GLN A 171 -10.29 12.82 -2.09
CA GLN A 171 -10.56 13.51 -0.83
C GLN A 171 -11.34 12.65 0.17
N SER A 172 -12.23 11.79 -0.31
CA SER A 172 -12.99 10.86 0.52
C SER A 172 -12.20 9.61 0.96
N MET A 173 -11.16 9.23 0.21
CA MET A 173 -10.30 8.09 0.54
C MET A 173 -9.44 8.32 1.80
N GLY A 174 -9.34 7.29 2.64
CA GLY A 174 -8.41 7.25 3.77
C GLY A 174 -6.93 7.21 3.33
N VAL A 175 -5.99 7.55 4.23
CA VAL A 175 -4.55 7.61 3.93
C VAL A 175 -4.01 6.28 3.39
N SER A 176 -4.43 5.16 3.96
CA SER A 176 -4.00 3.81 3.53
C SER A 176 -4.45 3.48 2.10
N GLU A 177 -5.68 3.86 1.75
CA GLU A 177 -6.21 3.67 0.40
C GLU A 177 -5.51 4.58 -0.60
N LYS A 178 -5.25 5.84 -0.24
CA LYS A 178 -4.42 6.75 -1.02
C LYS A 178 -3.03 6.19 -1.29
N ILE A 179 -2.39 5.55 -0.32
CA ILE A 179 -1.09 4.90 -0.51
C ILE A 179 -1.20 3.76 -1.52
N LYS A 180 -2.23 2.91 -1.40
CA LYS A 180 -2.48 1.83 -2.36
C LYS A 180 -2.70 2.38 -3.76
N MET A 181 -3.53 3.41 -3.90
CA MET A 181 -3.79 4.06 -5.17
C MET A 181 -2.58 4.81 -5.72
N ALA A 182 -1.71 5.35 -4.88
CA ALA A 182 -0.44 5.93 -5.30
C ALA A 182 0.48 4.88 -5.95
N LEU A 183 0.48 3.65 -5.44
CA LEU A 183 1.34 2.55 -5.92
C LEU A 183 0.80 1.87 -7.17
N THR A 184 -0.52 1.69 -7.31
CA THR A 184 -1.13 0.93 -8.42
C THR A 184 -1.84 1.81 -9.44
N GLY A 185 -2.17 3.05 -9.07
CA GLY A 185 -3.01 3.94 -9.85
C GLY A 185 -2.38 4.49 -11.13
N ASP A 186 -3.26 4.93 -12.02
CA ASP A 186 -2.91 5.53 -13.30
C ASP A 186 -2.32 6.93 -13.16
N LYS A 187 -1.92 7.51 -14.29
CA LYS A 187 -1.31 8.84 -14.38
C LYS A 187 -2.11 9.93 -13.64
N GLU A 188 -3.43 9.89 -13.71
CA GLU A 188 -4.30 10.88 -13.06
C GLU A 188 -4.24 10.77 -11.53
N TRP A 189 -4.29 9.55 -10.98
CA TRP A 189 -4.13 9.32 -9.55
C TRP A 189 -2.79 9.85 -9.06
N ARG A 190 -1.71 9.58 -9.78
CA ARG A 190 -0.38 10.11 -9.44
C ARG A 190 -0.34 11.64 -9.47
N SER A 191 -0.96 12.27 -10.46
CA SER A 191 -0.99 13.73 -10.56
C SER A 191 -1.76 14.39 -9.42
N ILE A 192 -2.78 13.70 -8.88
CA ILE A 192 -3.59 14.17 -7.75
C ILE A 192 -2.83 13.92 -6.44
N LEU A 193 -2.40 12.68 -6.20
CA LEU A 193 -1.81 12.24 -4.94
C LEU A 193 -0.41 12.81 -4.65
N VAL A 194 0.32 13.30 -5.66
CA VAL A 194 1.61 14.02 -5.42
C VAL A 194 1.41 15.37 -4.72
N LYS A 195 0.20 15.92 -4.76
CA LYS A 195 -0.15 17.17 -4.07
C LYS A 195 -0.82 16.93 -2.71
N ASP A 196 -0.92 15.67 -2.29
CA ASP A 196 -1.56 15.31 -1.03
C ASP A 196 -0.75 15.86 0.16
N PRO A 197 -1.40 16.36 1.22
CA PRO A 197 -0.71 16.85 2.40
C PRO A 197 0.13 15.78 3.11
N ASN A 198 -0.25 14.50 2.99
CA ASN A 198 0.45 13.41 3.66
C ASN A 198 1.75 13.03 2.92
N LYS A 199 2.87 13.11 3.64
CA LYS A 199 4.21 12.80 3.12
C LYS A 199 4.36 11.33 2.70
N LEU A 200 3.65 10.41 3.35
CA LEU A 200 3.70 8.97 3.03
C LEU A 200 2.99 8.67 1.71
N VAL A 201 1.85 9.30 1.45
CA VAL A 201 1.11 9.20 0.18
C VAL A 201 1.98 9.73 -0.96
N CYS A 202 2.50 10.94 -0.79
CA CYS A 202 3.45 11.58 -1.71
C CYS A 202 4.65 10.68 -2.06
N GLY A 203 5.31 10.11 -1.04
CA GLY A 203 6.47 9.24 -1.23
C GLY A 203 6.12 7.93 -1.95
N SER A 204 4.90 7.44 -1.78
CA SER A 204 4.41 6.21 -2.41
C SER A 204 4.18 6.39 -3.92
N VAL A 205 3.78 7.58 -4.37
CA VAL A 205 3.61 7.86 -5.81
C VAL A 205 4.92 7.69 -6.57
N ILE A 206 6.04 8.11 -5.99
CA ILE A 206 7.37 8.01 -6.61
C ILE A 206 7.86 6.56 -6.68
N LYS A 207 7.37 5.68 -5.79
CA LYS A 207 7.70 4.25 -5.78
C LYS A 207 6.87 3.45 -6.79
N ASN A 208 5.90 4.06 -7.46
CA ASN A 208 5.08 3.39 -8.45
C ASN A 208 5.92 2.95 -9.67
N PRO A 209 5.87 1.66 -10.07
CA PRO A 209 6.68 1.15 -11.18
C PRO A 209 6.29 1.72 -12.55
N ARG A 210 5.11 2.35 -12.67
CA ARG A 210 4.58 2.94 -13.91
C ARG A 210 4.89 4.43 -14.06
N ILE A 211 5.70 5.01 -13.16
CA ILE A 211 6.06 6.42 -13.26
C ILE A 211 7.05 6.64 -14.42
N SER A 212 6.75 7.62 -15.26
CA SER A 212 7.56 7.97 -16.42
C SER A 212 8.56 9.09 -16.10
N ASP A 213 9.69 9.09 -16.81
CA ASP A 213 10.70 10.16 -16.73
C ASP A 213 10.10 11.55 -17.01
N GLY A 214 9.13 11.64 -17.92
CA GLY A 214 8.44 12.88 -18.25
C GLY A 214 7.60 13.43 -17.09
N GLU A 215 6.96 12.55 -16.32
CA GLU A 215 6.25 12.94 -15.09
C GLU A 215 7.24 13.46 -14.05
N ILE A 216 8.34 12.76 -13.79
CA ILE A 216 9.38 13.19 -12.84
C ILE A 216 9.94 14.56 -13.24
N LEU A 217 10.23 14.78 -14.52
CA LEU A 217 10.71 16.08 -15.00
C LEU A 217 9.72 17.21 -14.71
N ASN A 218 8.43 16.97 -14.94
CA ASN A 218 7.38 17.94 -14.67
C ASN A 218 7.23 18.19 -13.16
N LEU A 219 7.34 17.15 -12.34
CA LEU A 219 7.32 17.28 -10.88
C LEU A 219 8.47 18.15 -10.35
N VAL A 220 9.70 17.88 -10.79
CA VAL A 220 10.87 18.65 -10.36
C VAL A 220 10.77 20.11 -10.81
N LYS A 221 10.26 20.38 -12.02
CA LYS A 221 10.04 21.75 -12.53
C LYS A 221 8.92 22.50 -11.81
N ALA A 222 7.82 21.81 -11.49
CA ALA A 222 6.69 22.41 -10.77
C ALA A 222 7.05 22.77 -9.33
N GLY A 223 8.11 22.17 -8.77
CA GLY A 223 8.53 22.40 -7.40
C GLY A 223 7.65 21.62 -6.43
N VAL A 224 7.94 20.34 -6.26
CA VAL A 224 7.23 19.49 -5.30
C VAL A 224 7.38 20.05 -3.87
N GLN A 225 6.28 20.12 -3.14
CA GLN A 225 6.26 20.67 -1.77
C GLN A 225 6.92 19.74 -0.74
N SER A 226 6.97 18.44 -1.03
CA SER A 226 7.55 17.43 -0.15
C SER A 226 9.05 17.22 -0.38
N ASP A 227 9.84 17.52 0.65
CA ASP A 227 11.29 17.27 0.66
C ASP A 227 11.62 15.77 0.51
N GLU A 228 10.72 14.87 0.95
CA GLU A 228 10.91 13.42 0.85
C GLU A 228 10.89 12.95 -0.62
N ILE A 229 9.99 13.50 -1.44
CA ILE A 229 9.95 13.21 -2.88
C ILE A 229 11.30 13.60 -3.52
N MET A 230 11.81 14.78 -3.19
CA MET A 230 13.09 15.24 -3.74
C MET A 230 14.26 14.33 -3.34
N ARG A 231 14.26 13.79 -2.11
CA ARG A 231 15.25 12.80 -1.67
C ARG A 231 15.15 11.48 -2.45
N LEU A 232 13.94 10.95 -2.62
CA LEU A 232 13.70 9.71 -3.36
C LEU A 232 14.10 9.84 -4.84
N ILE A 233 13.81 10.99 -5.46
CA ILE A 233 14.22 11.27 -6.84
C ILE A 233 15.75 11.30 -6.96
N CYS A 234 16.44 11.94 -6.01
CA CYS A 234 17.91 11.98 -6.01
C CYS A 234 18.56 10.61 -5.76
N ALA A 235 17.89 9.71 -5.04
CA ALA A 235 18.39 8.36 -4.75
C ALA A 235 18.33 7.43 -5.98
N ASN A 236 17.42 7.69 -6.93
CA ASN A 236 17.27 6.86 -8.12
C ASN A 236 18.35 7.17 -9.17
N LYS A 237 19.16 6.15 -9.50
CA LYS A 237 20.25 6.27 -10.47
C LYS A 237 19.75 6.39 -11.91
N GLU A 238 18.59 5.85 -12.24
CA GLU A 238 18.06 5.91 -13.62
C GLU A 238 17.63 7.33 -13.97
N TRP A 239 16.89 8.01 -13.10
CA TRP A 239 16.47 9.38 -13.33
C TRP A 239 17.65 10.36 -13.34
N THR A 240 18.66 10.13 -12.51
CA THR A 240 19.86 10.99 -12.47
C THR A 240 20.81 10.79 -13.66
N LYS A 241 20.66 9.73 -14.47
CA LYS A 241 21.38 9.62 -15.76
C LYS A 241 20.82 10.62 -16.78
N ASN A 242 19.52 10.91 -16.73
CA ASN A 242 18.87 11.83 -17.65
C ASN A 242 19.32 13.27 -17.40
N TYR A 243 19.91 13.90 -18.42
CA TYR A 243 20.44 15.26 -18.35
C TYR A 243 19.38 16.29 -17.95
N GLN A 244 18.16 16.16 -18.49
CA GLN A 244 17.08 17.13 -18.25
C GLN A 244 16.63 17.10 -16.78
N ILE A 245 16.57 15.91 -16.18
CA ILE A 245 16.22 15.74 -14.77
C ILE A 245 17.35 16.30 -13.90
N ARG A 246 18.63 16.00 -14.18
CA ARG A 246 19.75 16.59 -13.44
C ARG A 246 19.74 18.11 -13.47
N LYS A 247 19.50 18.71 -14.63
CA LYS A 247 19.38 20.16 -14.80
C LYS A 247 18.25 20.70 -13.93
N ALA A 248 17.06 20.12 -14.03
CA ALA A 248 15.90 20.56 -13.26
C ALA A 248 16.13 20.43 -11.74
N LEU A 249 16.79 19.35 -11.29
CA LEU A 249 17.16 19.16 -9.88
C LEU A 249 18.17 20.21 -9.39
N ALA A 250 19.13 20.60 -10.22
CA ALA A 250 20.08 21.65 -9.86
C ALA A 250 19.45 23.05 -9.77
N GLU A 251 18.39 23.30 -10.55
CA GLU A 251 17.63 24.55 -10.55
C GLU A 251 16.63 24.68 -9.38
N ASN A 252 16.27 23.56 -8.74
CA ASN A 252 15.27 23.53 -7.68
C ASN A 252 15.91 23.75 -6.30
N ASN A 253 15.31 24.64 -5.49
CA ASN A 253 15.78 24.99 -4.14
C ASN A 253 15.48 23.93 -3.06
N LYS A 254 14.56 23.00 -3.34
CA LYS A 254 14.20 21.87 -2.45
C LYS A 254 15.11 20.66 -2.63
N THR A 255 15.96 20.67 -3.64
CA THR A 255 16.94 19.61 -3.83
C THR A 255 17.95 19.63 -2.68
N PRO A 256 18.21 18.49 -2.01
CA PRO A 256 19.24 18.42 -0.99
C PRO A 256 20.57 18.96 -1.51
N LEU A 257 21.14 19.93 -0.80
CA LEU A 257 22.36 20.66 -1.21
C LEU A 257 23.51 19.73 -1.66
N PRO A 258 23.81 18.60 -0.98
CA PRO A 258 24.88 17.70 -1.41
C PRO A 258 24.67 17.13 -2.81
N ASN A 259 23.43 16.78 -3.16
CA ASN A 259 23.10 16.23 -4.48
C ASN A 259 23.12 17.32 -5.55
N ALA A 260 22.59 18.50 -5.25
CA ALA A 260 22.62 19.64 -6.17
C ALA A 260 24.06 20.00 -6.57
N LEU A 261 24.99 20.07 -5.61
CA LEU A 261 26.40 20.35 -5.89
C LEU A 261 27.05 19.30 -6.82
N ARG A 262 26.68 18.03 -6.68
CA ARG A 262 27.14 16.95 -7.57
C ARG A 262 26.56 17.06 -8.97
N TYR A 263 25.34 17.53 -9.13
CA TYR A 263 24.73 17.68 -10.45
C TYR A 263 25.31 18.89 -11.20
N ILE A 264 25.59 20.00 -10.52
CA ILE A 264 26.16 21.22 -11.11
C ILE A 264 27.49 20.95 -11.81
N SER A 265 28.36 20.12 -11.22
CA SER A 265 29.65 19.78 -11.85
C SER A 265 29.52 18.97 -13.15
N THR A 266 28.33 18.42 -13.45
CA THR A 266 28.05 17.63 -14.65
C THR A 266 27.28 18.42 -15.73
N LEU A 267 26.94 19.68 -15.47
CA LEU A 267 26.17 20.52 -16.39
C LEU A 267 27.05 21.18 -17.47
N THR A 268 26.42 21.55 -18.58
CA THR A 268 27.09 22.30 -19.66
C THR A 268 27.37 23.76 -19.27
N GLU A 269 28.34 24.38 -19.94
CA GLU A 269 28.71 25.79 -19.72
C GLU A 269 27.53 26.77 -19.84
N LYS A 270 26.63 26.52 -20.80
CA LYS A 270 25.43 27.34 -21.03
C LYS A 270 24.47 27.28 -19.84
N ASP A 271 24.24 26.08 -19.31
CA ASP A 271 23.34 25.88 -18.19
C ASP A 271 23.96 26.39 -16.88
N LEU A 272 25.27 26.24 -16.69
CA LEU A 272 26.00 26.86 -15.58
C LEU A 272 25.89 28.38 -15.58
N ALA A 273 25.97 29.01 -16.75
CA ALA A 273 25.80 30.46 -16.88
C ALA A 273 24.38 30.92 -16.50
N THR A 274 23.36 30.12 -16.85
CA THR A 274 21.98 30.35 -16.45
C THR A 274 21.85 30.22 -14.93
N LEU A 275 22.35 29.12 -14.36
CA LEU A 275 22.27 28.83 -12.92
C LEU A 275 22.98 29.89 -12.06
N ALA A 276 24.10 30.42 -12.53
CA ALA A 276 24.86 31.50 -11.90
C ALA A 276 24.08 32.83 -11.82
N LYS A 277 23.13 33.06 -12.74
CA LYS A 277 22.30 34.27 -12.81
C LYS A 277 20.93 34.09 -12.15
N SER A 278 20.45 32.86 -12.06
CA SER A 278 19.16 32.51 -11.47
C SER A 278 19.09 32.91 -9.99
N LYS A 279 18.00 33.61 -9.62
CA LYS A 279 17.67 33.93 -8.21
C LYS A 279 16.84 32.84 -7.53
N ASN A 280 16.35 31.85 -8.29
CA ASN A 280 15.49 30.77 -7.80
C ASN A 280 16.26 29.63 -7.12
N VAL A 281 17.60 29.67 -7.19
CA VAL A 281 18.49 28.66 -6.59
C VAL A 281 19.14 29.20 -5.32
N SER A 282 19.58 28.28 -4.45
CA SER A 282 20.36 28.64 -3.27
C SER A 282 21.62 29.43 -3.65
N ASN A 283 21.95 30.47 -2.86
CA ASN A 283 23.13 31.31 -3.08
C ASN A 283 24.44 30.49 -3.14
N VAL A 284 24.50 29.37 -2.40
CA VAL A 284 25.65 28.45 -2.42
C VAL A 284 25.82 27.81 -3.79
N ILE A 285 24.71 27.38 -4.41
CA ILE A 285 24.67 26.78 -5.75
C ILE A 285 25.07 27.81 -6.81
N SER A 286 24.51 29.02 -6.75
CA SER A 286 24.85 30.10 -7.69
C SER A 286 26.33 30.48 -7.61
N THR A 287 26.87 30.60 -6.40
CA THR A 287 28.29 30.92 -6.17
C THR A 287 29.20 29.83 -6.70
N GLN A 288 28.85 28.56 -6.47
CA GLN A 288 29.64 27.42 -6.96
C GLN A 288 29.58 27.30 -8.48
N ALA A 289 28.42 27.53 -9.10
CA ALA A 289 28.28 27.57 -10.55
C ALA A 289 29.17 28.66 -11.19
N ARG A 290 29.21 29.86 -10.60
CA ARG A 290 30.13 30.94 -11.04
C ARG A 290 31.59 30.53 -10.95
N ARG A 291 31.99 29.88 -9.85
CA ARG A 291 33.36 29.40 -9.65
C ARG A 291 33.77 28.39 -10.73
N ILE A 292 32.91 27.40 -11.01
CA ILE A 292 33.16 26.38 -12.04
C ILE A 292 33.27 27.05 -13.42
N LEU A 293 32.38 28.00 -13.74
CA LEU A 293 32.41 28.70 -15.01
C LEU A 293 33.71 29.49 -15.23
N LEU A 294 34.21 30.18 -14.20
CA LEU A 294 35.51 30.88 -14.25
C LEU A 294 36.69 29.91 -14.44
N GLN A 295 36.65 28.73 -13.82
CA GLN A 295 37.69 27.72 -13.99
C GLN A 295 37.73 27.18 -15.43
N VAL A 296 36.57 26.89 -16.01
CA VAL A 296 36.46 26.42 -17.40
C VAL A 296 36.98 27.47 -18.38
N GLN A 297 36.65 28.76 -18.17
CA GLN A 297 37.16 29.85 -19.01
C GLN A 297 38.68 30.05 -18.92
N LYS A 298 39.30 29.75 -17.76
CA LYS A 298 40.74 29.89 -17.55
C LYS A 298 41.57 28.80 -18.24
N HIS A 299 40.97 27.64 -18.54
CA HIS A 299 41.65 26.48 -19.14
C HIS A 299 41.40 26.37 -20.65
N ARG A 300 40.75 27.37 -21.25
CA ARG A 300 40.44 27.45 -22.67
C ARG A 300 41.32 28.50 -23.33
#